data_AF-A0A6G1YQR0-F1
#
_entry.id   AF-A0A6G1YQR0-F1
#
_cell.length_a   1.000
_cell.length_b   1.000
_cell.length_c   1.000
_cell.angle_alpha   90.00
_cell.angle_beta   90.00
_cell.angle_gamma   90.00
#
_symmetry.space_group_name_H-M   'P 1'
#
loop_
_entity.id
_entity.type
_entity.pdbx_description
1 polymer ?
#
loop_
_entity_poly.entity_id
_entity_poly.type
_entity_poly.pdbx_seq_one_letter_code
_entity_poly.pdbx_strand_id
1 'polypeptide(L)' 'MTLKSRARLNNGVEIPRLGLGVYQSPPGRITQDAVKYALNLGYRHIDTASLYGNEPM' A
#
# COMPACT_ATOMS: atom_id res chain seq x y z
N MET A 1 -15.50 -8.81 -2.57
CA MET A 1 -14.16 -8.36 -3.04
C MET A 1 -13.11 -8.99 -2.13
N THR A 2 -11.94 -9.38 -2.63
CA THR A 2 -10.89 -10.05 -1.84
C THR A 2 -9.52 -9.41 -2.12
N LEU A 3 -8.49 -9.79 -1.36
CA LEU A 3 -7.10 -9.33 -1.59
C LEU A 3 -6.55 -9.70 -2.97
N LYS A 4 -7.16 -10.67 -3.66
CA LYS A 4 -6.78 -11.06 -5.03
C LYS A 4 -7.53 -10.29 -6.12
N SER A 5 -8.57 -9.53 -5.77
CA SER A 5 -9.36 -8.77 -6.74
C SER A 5 -8.49 -7.69 -7.41
N ARG A 6 -8.45 -7.70 -8.76
CA ARG A 6 -7.72 -6.73 -9.59
C ARG A 6 -8.68 -5.86 -10.40
N ALA A 7 -8.22 -4.68 -10.80
CA ALA A 7 -8.86 -3.84 -11.81
C ALA A 7 -7.85 -3.59 -12.93
N ARG A 8 -8.32 -3.64 -14.18
CA ARG A 8 -7.50 -3.36 -15.36
C ARG A 8 -7.55 -1.86 -15.67
N LEU A 9 -6.39 -1.23 -15.74
CA LEU A 9 -6.24 0.16 -16.16
C LEU A 9 -6.38 0.29 -17.68
N ASN A 10 -6.55 1.51 -18.19
CA ASN A 10 -6.72 1.77 -19.62
C ASN A 10 -5.52 1.35 -20.48
N ASN A 11 -4.32 1.27 -19.89
CA ASN A 11 -3.08 0.79 -20.52
C ASN A 11 -2.88 -0.73 -20.38
N GLY A 12 -3.86 -1.45 -19.82
CA GLY A 12 -3.85 -2.89 -19.68
C GLY A 12 -3.16 -3.44 -18.42
N VAL A 13 -2.52 -2.60 -17.60
CA VAL A 13 -1.92 -3.00 -16.32
C VAL A 13 -3.02 -3.38 -15.33
N GLU A 14 -2.79 -4.45 -14.55
CA GLU A 14 -3.70 -4.85 -13.47
C GLU A 14 -3.24 -4.31 -12.11
N ILE A 15 -4.10 -3.55 -11.44
CA ILE A 15 -3.84 -3.02 -10.10
C ILE A 15 -4.70 -3.76 -9.05
N PRO A 16 -4.15 -4.12 -7.88
CA PRO A 16 -4.95 -4.62 -6.77
C PRO A 16 -6.02 -3.60 -6.33
N ARG A 17 -7.28 -4.06 -6.20
CA ARG A 17 -8.41 -3.19 -5.82
C ARG A 17 -8.43 -2.80 -4.34
N LEU A 18 -7.70 -3.54 -3.51
CA LEU A 18 -7.60 -3.29 -2.08
C LEU A 18 -6.14 -3.00 -1.72
N GLY A 19 -5.91 -1.90 -1.01
CA GLY A 19 -4.59 -1.44 -0.59
C GLY A 19 -4.56 -0.89 0.82
N LEU A 20 -3.35 -0.75 1.34
CA LEU A 20 -3.07 -0.04 2.58
C LEU A 20 -2.59 1.38 2.23
N GLY A 21 -3.34 2.40 2.64
CA GLY A 21 -2.86 3.78 2.64
C GLY A 21 -2.15 4.10 3.94
N VAL A 22 -1.03 4.84 3.86
CA VAL A 22 -0.22 5.21 5.04
C VAL A 22 -0.26 6.72 5.37
N TYR A 23 -1.24 7.45 4.85
CA TYR A 23 -1.44 8.85 5.20
C TYR A 23 -1.56 9.04 6.73
N GLN A 24 -0.85 10.03 7.27
CA GLN A 24 -0.72 10.32 8.71
C GLN A 24 -0.09 9.21 9.58
N SER A 25 0.41 8.13 8.99
CA SER A 25 1.22 7.15 9.74
C SER A 25 2.58 7.77 10.11
N PRO A 26 3.03 7.72 11.37
CA PRO A 26 4.33 8.25 11.77
C PRO A 26 5.50 7.57 11.06
N PRO A 27 6.52 8.32 10.62
CA PRO A 27 7.68 7.74 9.92
C PRO A 27 8.44 6.71 10.76
N GLY A 28 9.18 5.85 10.08
CA GLY A 28 10.01 4.83 10.70
C GLY A 28 9.22 3.59 11.09
N ARG A 29 9.43 3.08 12.31
CA ARG A 29 8.99 1.74 12.70
C ARG A 29 7.48 1.52 12.57
N ILE A 30 6.66 2.52 12.87
CA ILE A 30 5.20 2.38 12.83
C ILE A 30 4.71 2.14 11.39
N THR A 31 5.10 2.98 10.43
CA THR A 31 4.77 2.77 9.02
C THR A 31 5.38 1.47 8.48
N GLN A 32 6.64 1.17 8.83
CA GLN A 32 7.30 -0.06 8.39
C GLN A 32 6.57 -1.32 8.88
N ASP A 33 6.22 -1.38 10.16
CA ASP A 33 5.52 -2.52 10.73
C ASP A 33 4.11 -2.65 10.12
N ALA A 34 3.37 -1.55 9.94
CA ALA A 34 2.06 -1.57 9.28
C ALA A 34 2.12 -2.13 7.84
N VAL A 35 3.08 -1.65 7.05
CA VAL A 35 3.31 -2.16 5.67
C VAL A 35 3.70 -3.63 5.71
N LYS A 36 4.61 -4.02 6.60
CA LYS A 36 5.05 -5.42 6.75
C LYS A 36 3.90 -6.35 7.12
N TYR A 37 3.05 -5.94 8.07
CA TYR A 37 1.86 -6.72 8.45
C TYR A 37 0.88 -6.86 7.28
N ALA A 38 0.60 -5.78 6.55
CA ALA A 38 -0.28 -5.85 5.38
C ALA A 38 0.27 -6.81 4.31
N LEU A 39 1.57 -6.75 4.03
CA LEU A 39 2.22 -7.66 3.09
C LEU A 39 2.11 -9.13 3.53
N ASN A 40 2.30 -9.41 4.83
CA ASN A 40 2.14 -10.75 5.42
C ASN A 40 0.70 -11.28 5.33
N LEU A 41 -0.29 -10.41 5.46
CA LEU A 41 -1.70 -10.74 5.29
C LEU A 41 -2.12 -10.91 3.82
N GLY A 42 -1.25 -10.57 2.86
CA GLY A 42 -1.47 -10.78 1.44
C GLY A 42 -1.83 -9.52 0.64
N TYR A 43 -1.74 -8.33 1.23
CA TYR A 43 -1.87 -7.08 0.48
C TYR A 43 -0.74 -6.96 -0.54
N ARG A 44 -1.04 -6.40 -1.71
CA ARG A 44 -0.07 -6.11 -2.77
C ARG A 44 -0.22 -4.71 -3.38
N HIS A 45 -0.97 -3.84 -2.69
CA HIS A 45 -1.10 -2.43 -3.01
C HIS A 45 -0.79 -1.63 -1.74
N ILE A 46 0.22 -0.75 -1.82
CA ILE A 46 0.56 0.20 -0.77
C ILE A 46 0.47 1.58 -1.41
N ASP A 47 -0.24 2.49 -0.74
CA ASP A 47 -0.43 3.87 -1.17
C ASP A 47 0.26 4.81 -0.19
N THR A 48 1.12 5.67 -0.73
CA THR A 48 1.94 6.64 0.00
C THR A 48 2.20 7.86 -0.90
N ALA A 49 2.79 8.91 -0.34
CA ALA A 49 3.26 10.06 -1.09
C ALA A 49 4.45 10.71 -0.38
N SER A 50 5.31 11.38 -1.14
CA SER A 50 6.48 12.10 -0.61
C SER A 50 6.10 13.12 0.47
N LEU A 51 4.95 13.79 0.31
CA LEU A 51 4.42 14.74 1.28
C LEU A 51 4.07 14.11 2.63
N TYR A 52 3.82 12.80 2.68
CA TYR A 52 3.49 12.10 3.93
C TYR A 52 4.71 11.98 4.85
N GLY A 53 5.92 12.16 4.31
CA GLY A 53 7.16 12.19 5.09
C GLY A 53 7.51 10.85 5.75
N ASN A 54 6.89 9.76 5.30
CA ASN A 54 7.06 8.41 5.87
C ASN A 54 7.56 7.36 4.87
N GLU A 55 7.97 7.79 3.67
CA GLU A 55 8.81 7.00 2.77
C GLU A 55 10.29 7.03 3.24
N PRO A 56 11.08 5.96 3.00
CA PRO A 56 12.53 6.00 3.24
C PRO A 56 13.21 7.07 2.37
N MET A 57 14.25 7.71 2.91
CA MET A 57 15.16 8.60 2.17
C MET A 57 16.27 7.81 1.48
#